data_AF-A0A7G8YTP9-F1
#
_entry.id   AF-A0A7G8YTP9-F1
#
_cell.length_a   1.000
_cell.length_b   1.000
_cell.length_c   1.000
_cell.angle_alpha   90.00
_cell.angle_beta   90.00
_cell.angle_gamma   90.00
#
_symmetry.space_group_name_H-M   'P 1'
#
loop_
_entity.id
_entity.type
_entity.pdbx_description
1 polymer ?
#
loop_
_entity_poly.entity_id
_entity_poly.type
_entity_poly.pdbx_seq_one_letter_code
_entity_poly.pdbx_strand_id
1 'polypeptide(L)'
;MSKVQEINLKAYFNKGGEEHEFDGKRVVLAVSVGQEYHEDQKLRSTIHLINQSGFSHVKVVVADTLQRHNKHGKSPGEALSASIRDGDAWLARNQSILDGLRVPYHITRWNQELASDRYAELRQQLDQIYQQREELR
;
A
#
# COMPACT_ATOMS: atom_id res chain seq x y z
N MET A 1 -12.52 -28.25 4.41
CA MET A 1 -11.06 -28.13 4.57
C MET A 1 -10.53 -27.29 3.42
N SER A 2 -10.21 -26.01 3.68
CA SER A 2 -9.69 -25.09 2.65
C SER A 2 -8.24 -25.48 2.32
N LYS A 3 -7.96 -25.78 1.06
CA LYS A 3 -6.60 -25.97 0.57
C LYS A 3 -5.84 -24.66 0.79
N VAL A 4 -4.87 -24.65 1.69
CA VAL A 4 -3.84 -23.62 1.71
C VAL A 4 -3.18 -23.68 0.33
N GLN A 5 -3.44 -22.69 -0.52
CA GLN A 5 -2.74 -22.58 -1.80
C GLN A 5 -1.26 -22.43 -1.49
N GLU A 6 -0.45 -23.36 -1.99
CA GLU A 6 1.00 -23.35 -1.80
C GLU A 6 1.60 -22.06 -2.35
N ILE A 7 2.47 -21.44 -1.54
CA ILE A 7 3.20 -20.22 -1.91
C ILE A 7 4.37 -20.66 -2.79
N ASN A 8 4.25 -20.43 -4.10
CA ASN A 8 5.29 -20.80 -5.08
C ASN A 8 6.30 -19.68 -5.37
N LEU A 9 6.07 -18.48 -4.85
CA LEU A 9 6.96 -17.32 -4.97
C LEU A 9 7.48 -16.93 -3.59
N LYS A 10 8.76 -16.53 -3.51
CA LYS A 10 9.34 -16.03 -2.25
C LYS A 10 9.60 -14.54 -2.38
N ALA A 11 9.07 -13.77 -1.41
CA ALA A 11 9.42 -12.37 -1.22
C ALA A 11 10.59 -12.28 -0.24
N TYR A 12 11.45 -11.27 -0.42
CA TYR A 12 12.53 -10.94 0.50
C TYR A 12 12.68 -9.42 0.58
N PHE A 13 13.20 -8.92 1.70
CA PHE A 13 13.58 -7.52 1.80
C PHE A 13 14.84 -7.27 0.99
N ASN A 14 14.80 -6.31 0.07
CA ASN A 14 16.00 -5.83 -0.60
C ASN A 14 16.74 -4.87 0.35
N LYS A 15 17.61 -5.42 1.22
CA LYS A 15 18.21 -4.69 2.35
C LYS A 15 19.46 -3.87 2.02
N GLY A 16 19.90 -3.82 0.76
CA GLY A 16 21.11 -3.06 0.37
C GLY A 16 22.40 -3.40 1.13
N GLY A 17 22.44 -4.53 1.87
CA GLY A 17 23.57 -4.95 2.71
C GLY A 17 23.41 -4.71 4.22
N GLU A 18 22.31 -4.13 4.69
CA GLU A 18 22.09 -3.86 6.12
C GLU A 18 21.27 -4.96 6.82
N GLU A 19 21.63 -5.28 8.06
CA GLU A 19 20.76 -6.07 8.94
C GLU A 19 19.68 -5.17 9.54
N HIS A 20 18.44 -5.64 9.49
CA HIS A 20 17.31 -4.93 10.08
C HIS A 20 16.57 -5.89 11.02
N GLU A 21 16.42 -5.45 12.25
CA GLU A 21 15.56 -6.06 13.26
C GLU A 21 14.17 -5.42 13.17
N PHE A 22 13.15 -6.25 12.98
CA PHE A 22 11.77 -5.81 12.78
C PHE A 22 10.85 -6.18 13.95
N ASP A 23 11.36 -6.92 14.92
CA ASP A 23 10.64 -7.41 16.07
C ASP A 23 9.96 -6.26 16.83
N GLY A 24 8.66 -6.39 17.03
CA GLY A 24 7.83 -5.41 17.73
C GLY A 24 7.54 -4.12 16.94
N LYS A 25 8.13 -3.90 15.75
CA LYS A 25 7.92 -2.68 14.97
C LYS A 25 6.59 -2.68 14.23
N ARG A 26 6.11 -1.49 13.86
CA ARG A 26 4.91 -1.32 13.02
C ARG A 26 5.35 -1.13 11.58
N VAL A 27 4.60 -1.68 10.63
CA VAL A 27 4.89 -1.58 9.20
C VAL A 27 3.71 -1.03 8.42
N VAL A 28 4.01 -0.31 7.34
CA VAL A 28 3.02 0.15 6.37
C VAL A 28 3.19 -0.64 5.07
N LEU A 29 2.12 -1.30 4.63
CA LEU A 29 2.03 -1.90 3.29
C LEU A 29 1.28 -0.91 2.39
N ALA A 30 2.03 -0.15 1.59
CA ALA A 30 1.48 0.81 0.64
C ALA A 30 1.12 0.13 -0.68
N VAL A 31 -0.17 0.02 -0.97
CA VAL A 31 -0.73 -0.66 -2.14
C VAL A 31 -1.04 0.35 -3.23
N SER A 32 -0.27 0.32 -4.31
CA SER A 32 -0.60 0.97 -5.57
C SER A 32 -1.56 0.08 -6.37
N VAL A 33 -2.83 0.48 -6.44
CA VAL A 33 -3.89 -0.30 -7.11
C VAL A 33 -3.62 -0.36 -8.61
N GLY A 34 -3.76 -1.56 -9.18
CA GLY A 34 -3.50 -1.84 -10.61
C GLY A 34 -2.08 -2.32 -10.90
N GLN A 35 -1.24 -2.47 -9.88
CA GLN A 35 0.11 -3.01 -10.01
C GLN A 35 0.12 -4.51 -9.71
N GLU A 36 0.70 -5.32 -10.60
CA GLU A 36 0.72 -6.78 -10.48
C GLU A 36 1.36 -7.30 -9.19
N TYR A 37 2.33 -6.56 -8.63
CA TYR A 37 3.01 -6.96 -7.41
C TYR A 37 2.15 -6.82 -6.14
N HIS A 38 0.98 -6.19 -6.25
CA HIS A 38 -0.05 -6.14 -5.21
C HIS A 38 -1.21 -7.10 -5.48
N GLU A 39 -1.02 -8.12 -6.31
CA GLU A 39 -2.04 -9.11 -6.64
C GLU A 39 -1.54 -10.54 -6.36
N ASP A 40 -2.49 -11.46 -6.22
CA ASP A 40 -2.29 -12.91 -6.28
C ASP A 40 -1.09 -13.43 -5.47
N GLN A 41 -0.23 -14.23 -6.11
CA GLN A 41 0.89 -14.90 -5.45
C GLN A 41 1.95 -13.91 -4.96
N LYS A 42 2.16 -12.77 -5.64
CA LYS A 42 3.13 -11.77 -5.21
C LYS A 42 2.67 -11.16 -3.89
N LEU A 43 1.40 -10.76 -3.78
CA LEU A 43 0.85 -10.27 -2.52
C LEU A 43 0.88 -11.34 -1.42
N ARG A 44 0.48 -12.58 -1.71
CA ARG A 44 0.57 -13.71 -0.74
C ARG A 44 1.98 -13.89 -0.19
N SER A 45 2.98 -13.79 -1.06
CA SER A 45 4.39 -13.92 -0.68
C SER A 45 4.81 -12.76 0.23
N THR A 46 4.36 -11.54 -0.05
CA THR A 46 4.59 -10.37 0.81
C THR A 46 3.93 -10.53 2.18
N ILE A 47 2.67 -10.98 2.25
CA ILE A 47 1.98 -11.26 3.52
C ILE A 47 2.70 -12.35 4.32
N HIS A 48 3.18 -13.40 3.65
CA HIS A 48 3.99 -14.43 4.28
C HIS A 48 5.28 -13.87 4.86
N LEU A 49 6.02 -13.05 4.09
CA LEU A 49 7.24 -12.40 4.57
C LEU A 49 6.95 -11.53 5.81
N ILE A 50 5.91 -10.69 5.77
CA ILE A 50 5.49 -9.85 6.91
C ILE A 50 5.23 -10.69 8.15
N ASN A 51 4.50 -11.81 8.01
CA ASN A 51 4.22 -12.73 9.10
C ASN A 51 5.46 -13.42 9.68
N GLN A 52 6.56 -13.52 8.92
CA GLN A 52 7.83 -14.07 9.39
C GLN A 52 8.80 -13.00 9.92
N SER A 53 8.42 -11.72 9.85
CA SER A 53 9.33 -10.60 10.14
C SER A 53 9.22 -10.04 11.56
N GLY A 54 8.34 -10.56 12.43
CA GLY A 54 8.25 -10.11 13.82
C GLY A 54 7.55 -8.76 14.05
N PHE A 55 6.97 -8.14 13.02
CA PHE A 55 6.20 -6.90 13.17
C PHE A 55 5.04 -7.06 14.17
N SER A 56 4.72 -6.02 14.93
CA SER A 56 3.61 -6.01 15.89
C SER A 56 2.28 -5.57 15.29
N HIS A 57 2.31 -4.77 14.21
CA HIS A 57 1.12 -4.18 13.61
C HIS A 57 1.34 -3.84 12.14
N VAL A 58 0.32 -4.05 11.31
CA VAL A 58 0.34 -3.69 9.88
C VAL A 58 -0.71 -2.62 9.57
N LYS A 59 -0.30 -1.53 8.94
CA LYS A 59 -1.21 -0.58 8.30
C LYS A 59 -1.19 -0.85 6.79
N VAL A 60 -2.32 -1.25 6.22
CA VAL A 60 -2.46 -1.37 4.76
C VAL A 60 -3.01 -0.05 4.23
N VAL A 61 -2.26 0.62 3.36
CA VAL A 61 -2.71 1.86 2.71
C VAL A 61 -3.05 1.53 1.27
N VAL A 62 -4.34 1.54 0.93
CA VAL A 62 -4.79 1.36 -0.45
C VAL A 62 -4.75 2.72 -1.14
N ALA A 63 -3.71 2.96 -1.94
CA ALA A 63 -3.48 4.17 -2.71
C ALA A 63 -4.34 4.20 -4.00
N ASP A 64 -5.65 4.03 -3.84
CA ASP A 64 -6.65 3.94 -4.90
C ASP A 64 -6.87 5.28 -5.60
N THR A 65 -7.34 6.31 -4.89
CA THR A 65 -7.70 7.59 -5.48
C THR A 65 -6.47 8.39 -5.92
N LEU A 66 -5.27 8.03 -5.45
CA LEU A 66 -4.02 8.55 -6.02
C LEU A 66 -3.93 8.24 -7.54
N GLN A 67 -4.44 7.09 -7.98
CA GLN A 67 -4.41 6.69 -9.38
C GLN A 67 -5.30 7.55 -10.29
N ARG A 68 -6.15 8.44 -9.74
CA ARG A 68 -7.00 9.33 -10.54
C ARG A 68 -6.18 10.23 -11.47
N HIS A 69 -4.96 10.56 -11.05
CA HIS A 69 -4.03 11.39 -11.82
C HIS A 69 -3.51 10.68 -13.08
N ASN A 70 -3.63 9.34 -13.14
CA ASN A 70 -3.22 8.51 -14.28
C ASN A 70 -4.41 8.18 -15.22
N LYS A 71 -5.63 8.62 -14.91
CA LYS A 71 -6.84 8.35 -15.71
C LYS A 71 -7.01 9.42 -16.79
N HIS A 72 -6.14 9.38 -17.80
CA HIS A 72 -6.20 10.30 -18.94
C HIS A 72 -7.54 10.19 -19.70
N GLY A 73 -8.00 11.33 -20.24
CA GLY A 73 -9.23 11.39 -21.05
C GLY A 73 -10.55 11.35 -20.25
N LYS A 74 -10.49 11.37 -18.91
CA LYS A 74 -11.67 11.45 -18.04
C LYS A 74 -11.77 12.82 -17.38
N SER A 75 -13.00 13.27 -17.11
CA SER A 75 -13.18 14.42 -16.21
C SER A 75 -12.68 14.10 -14.80
N PRO A 76 -12.31 15.10 -13.98
CA PRO A 76 -11.83 14.87 -12.62
C PRO A 76 -12.78 14.02 -11.76
N GLY A 77 -14.09 14.24 -11.87
CA GLY A 77 -15.11 13.48 -11.15
C GLY A 77 -15.20 12.02 -11.59
N GLU A 78 -15.11 11.77 -12.90
CA GLU A 78 -15.10 10.41 -13.45
C GLU A 78 -13.81 9.66 -13.11
N ALA A 79 -12.66 10.35 -13.14
CA ALA A 79 -11.37 9.81 -12.76
C ALA A 79 -11.37 9.38 -11.28
N LEU A 80 -11.85 10.25 -10.38
CA LEU A 80 -12.00 9.93 -8.96
C LEU A 80 -12.93 8.74 -8.74
N SER A 81 -14.12 8.77 -9.36
CA SER A 81 -15.11 7.70 -9.22
C SER A 81 -14.59 6.36 -9.75
N ALA A 82 -13.83 6.38 -10.86
CA ALA A 82 -13.19 5.19 -11.39
C ALA A 82 -12.13 4.65 -10.42
N SER A 83 -11.28 5.51 -9.87
CA SER A 83 -10.25 5.07 -8.92
C SER A 83 -10.81 4.50 -7.62
N ILE A 84 -11.93 5.05 -7.10
CA ILE A 84 -12.62 4.46 -5.94
C ILE A 84 -13.07 3.03 -6.26
N ARG A 85 -13.74 2.83 -7.41
CA ARG A 85 -14.19 1.50 -7.84
C ARG A 85 -13.02 0.52 -8.03
N ASP A 86 -11.91 0.98 -8.58
CA ASP A 86 -10.71 0.14 -8.75
C ASP A 86 -10.18 -0.33 -7.39
N GLY A 87 -10.15 0.55 -6.39
CA GLY A 87 -9.76 0.20 -5.03
C GLY A 87 -10.75 -0.73 -4.35
N ASP A 88 -12.06 -0.54 -4.54
CA ASP A 88 -13.10 -1.42 -3.97
C ASP A 88 -12.99 -2.83 -4.55
N ALA A 89 -12.81 -2.91 -5.88
CA ALA A 89 -12.55 -4.16 -6.57
C ALA A 89 -11.25 -4.82 -6.08
N TRP A 90 -10.22 -4.02 -5.74
CA TRP A 90 -8.96 -4.55 -5.22
C TRP A 90 -9.13 -5.17 -3.84
N LEU A 91 -9.86 -4.50 -2.95
CA LEU A 91 -10.19 -5.06 -1.64
C LEU A 91 -11.01 -6.35 -1.79
N ALA A 92 -12.07 -6.33 -2.59
CA ALA A 92 -12.93 -7.49 -2.76
C ALA A 92 -12.16 -8.75 -3.20
N ARG A 93 -11.21 -8.62 -4.12
CA ARG A 93 -10.42 -9.76 -4.62
C ARG A 93 -9.27 -10.17 -3.68
N ASN A 94 -8.66 -9.22 -2.97
CA ASN A 94 -7.48 -9.49 -2.13
C ASN A 94 -7.78 -9.63 -0.63
N GLN A 95 -9.02 -9.43 -0.17
CA GLN A 95 -9.37 -9.49 1.25
C GLN A 95 -8.93 -10.82 1.88
N SER A 96 -9.22 -11.95 1.22
CA SER A 96 -8.82 -13.28 1.69
C SER A 96 -7.30 -13.46 1.86
N ILE A 97 -6.48 -12.68 1.15
CA ILE A 97 -5.02 -12.68 1.28
C ILE A 97 -4.61 -11.83 2.50
N LEU A 98 -5.24 -10.66 2.68
CA LEU A 98 -5.00 -9.79 3.82
C LEU A 98 -5.44 -10.42 5.15
N ASP A 99 -6.52 -11.21 5.14
CA ASP A 99 -6.97 -12.01 6.28
C ASP A 99 -5.94 -13.06 6.72
N GLY A 100 -4.93 -13.33 5.90
CA GLY A 100 -3.78 -14.16 6.25
C GLY A 100 -2.74 -13.46 7.16
N LEU A 101 -2.87 -12.16 7.44
CA LEU A 101 -2.03 -11.45 8.40
C LEU A 101 -2.26 -12.00 9.82
N ARG A 102 -1.17 -12.41 10.49
CA ARG A 102 -1.22 -13.01 11.83
C ARG A 102 -1.17 -12.00 12.96
N VAL A 103 -0.92 -10.74 12.63
CA VAL A 103 -0.80 -9.63 13.56
C VAL A 103 -1.94 -8.64 13.32
N PRO A 104 -2.33 -7.82 14.32
CA PRO A 104 -3.34 -6.81 14.13
C PRO A 104 -3.04 -5.95 12.91
N TYR A 105 -4.05 -5.73 12.08
CA TYR A 105 -3.95 -4.87 10.92
C TYR A 105 -5.19 -4.02 10.75
N HIS A 106 -5.01 -2.88 10.08
CA HIS A 106 -6.12 -2.06 9.63
C HIS A 106 -5.84 -1.55 8.23
N ILE A 107 -6.93 -1.31 7.49
CA ILE A 107 -6.89 -0.80 6.13
C ILE A 107 -7.28 0.67 6.15
N THR A 108 -6.54 1.48 5.42
CA THR A 108 -6.84 2.89 5.13
C THR A 108 -6.91 3.11 3.63
N ARG A 109 -7.80 4.00 3.19
CA ARG A 109 -7.92 4.44 1.79
C ARG A 109 -7.16 5.74 1.59
N TRP A 110 -6.73 6.02 0.36
CA TRP A 110 -5.94 7.22 0.09
C TRP A 110 -6.65 8.52 0.49
N ASN A 111 -7.96 8.63 0.27
CA ASN A 111 -8.73 9.79 0.70
C ASN A 111 -8.73 10.00 2.23
N GLN A 112 -8.61 8.93 3.01
CA GLN A 112 -8.52 9.04 4.48
C GLN A 112 -7.16 9.59 4.89
N GLU A 113 -6.08 9.21 4.20
CA GLU A 113 -4.75 9.79 4.42
C GLU A 113 -4.70 11.28 4.03
N LEU A 114 -5.36 11.65 2.93
CA LEU A 114 -5.48 13.04 2.48
C LEU A 114 -6.32 13.90 3.43
N ALA A 115 -7.24 13.30 4.17
CA ALA A 115 -8.08 13.98 5.15
C ALA A 115 -7.40 14.18 6.51
N SER A 116 -6.14 13.73 6.67
CA SER A 116 -5.36 13.96 7.90
C SER A 116 -5.14 15.46 8.13
N ASP A 117 -5.30 15.90 9.38
CA ASP A 117 -5.08 17.30 9.79
C ASP A 117 -3.69 17.82 9.40
N ARG A 118 -2.71 16.92 9.33
CA ARG A 118 -1.33 17.25 8.99
C ARG A 118 -1.06 17.31 7.48
N TYR A 119 -1.96 16.79 6.65
CA TYR A 119 -1.70 16.66 5.22
C TYR A 119 -1.50 18.03 4.56
N ALA A 120 -2.38 19.00 4.86
CA ALA A 120 -2.30 20.33 4.26
C ALA A 120 -0.98 21.03 4.58
N GLU A 121 -0.55 20.97 5.85
CA GLU A 121 0.71 21.55 6.31
C GLU A 121 1.92 20.86 5.65
N LEU A 122 1.96 19.53 5.68
CA LEU A 122 3.06 18.75 5.10
C LEU A 122 3.14 18.94 3.58
N ARG A 123 2.00 19.09 2.91
CA ARG A 123 1.95 19.37 1.47
C ARG A 123 2.57 20.73 1.16
N GLN A 124 2.24 21.76 1.93
CA GLN A 124 2.83 23.09 1.75
C GLN A 124 4.35 23.07 1.97
N GLN A 125 4.83 22.36 3.00
CA GLN A 125 6.26 22.19 3.24
C GLN A 125 6.95 21.48 2.08
N LEU A 126 6.34 20.41 1.55
CA LEU A 126 6.88 19.69 0.40
C LEU A 126 6.95 20.58 -0.84
N ASP A 127 5.90 21.35 -1.12
CA ASP A 127 5.87 22.27 -2.27
C ASP A 127 6.98 23.34 -2.15
N GLN A 128 7.23 23.87 -0.94
CA GLN A 128 8.33 24.80 -0.68
C GLN A 128 9.70 24.15 -0.92
N ILE A 129 9.89 22.94 -0.41
CA ILE A 129 11.15 22.19 -0.57
C ILE A 129 11.40 21.89 -2.05
N TYR A 130 10.38 21.43 -2.79
CA TYR A 130 10.45 21.16 -4.24
C TYR A 130 10.79 22.43 -5.05
N GLN A 131 10.30 23.59 -4.61
CA GLN A 131 10.65 24.87 -5.21
C GLN A 131 12.06 25.35 -4.87
N GLN A 132 12.69 24.89 -3.80
CA GLN A 132 14.00 25.40 -3.36
C GLN A 132 15.16 24.48 -3.75
N ARG A 133 14.90 23.18 -3.86
CA ARG A 133 15.92 22.15 -4.06
C ARG A 133 15.88 21.61 -5.48
N GLU A 134 16.91 21.91 -6.26
CA GLU A 134 17.01 21.43 -7.65
C GLU A 134 17.08 19.91 -7.73
N GLU A 135 17.70 19.25 -6.75
CA GLU A 135 17.85 17.80 -6.73
C GLU A 135 16.53 17.03 -6.59
N LEU A 136 15.44 17.72 -6.24
CA LEU A 136 14.11 17.13 -6.10
C LEU A 136 13.18 17.45 -7.28
N ARG A 137 13.60 18.31 -8.22
CA ARG A 137 12.79 18.73 -9.37
C ARG A 137 12.83 17.74 -10.52
#